data_AF-A0A9D1SEC2-F1
#
_entry.id   AF-A0A9D1SEC2-F1
#
_cell.length_a   1.000
_cell.length_b   1.000
_cell.length_c   1.000
_cell.angle_alpha   90.00
_cell.angle_beta   90.00
_cell.angle_gamma   90.00
#
_symmetry.space_group_name_H-M   'P 1'
#
loop_
_entity.id
_entity.type
_entity.pdbx_description
1 polymer ?
#
loop_
_entity_poly.entity_id
_entity_poly.type
_entity_poly.pdbx_seq_one_letter_code
_entity_poly.pdbx_strand_id
1 'polypeptide(L)'
;MKKKLVSTMLSVALTSSVFTGIDLTVADAESWTPNMTGTPQYMTEERQMEQLDRGLIAVYRTADGRSVMQQEAGVYLSWRLLGDESLEDQAFDIYKNGEKIATTGAHDATNYIDTTGTINDKYKVVKAGASAEEVAAEKEAAPQTNYTAKGNEVGSGNSLQNSFT
;
A
#
# COMPACT_ATOMS: atom_id res chain seq x y z
N MET A 1 -20.51 56.80 -13.36
CA MET A 1 -19.73 55.68 -12.78
C MET A 1 -18.36 56.22 -12.35
N LYS A 2 -18.01 56.04 -11.07
CA LYS A 2 -16.85 56.68 -10.40
C LYS A 2 -15.58 55.84 -10.61
N LYS A 3 -14.49 56.46 -11.04
CA LYS A 3 -13.14 55.87 -11.05
C LYS A 3 -12.53 55.98 -9.65
N LYS A 4 -11.96 54.90 -9.12
CA LYS A 4 -11.02 54.94 -7.98
C LYS A 4 -9.89 53.93 -8.17
N LEU A 5 -8.67 54.44 -8.11
CA LEU A 5 -7.38 53.75 -7.99
C LEU A 5 -7.26 53.03 -6.64
N VAL A 6 -6.53 51.90 -6.56
CA VAL A 6 -5.64 51.43 -5.46
C VAL A 6 -4.84 50.22 -6.03
N SER A 7 -3.57 50.36 -6.41
CA SER A 7 -2.30 50.23 -5.64
C SER A 7 -1.72 48.81 -5.61
N THR A 8 -0.57 48.67 -6.26
CA THR A 8 0.42 47.59 -6.16
C THR A 8 0.92 47.47 -4.72
N MET A 9 1.04 46.26 -4.19
CA MET A 9 1.96 45.97 -3.07
C MET A 9 2.82 44.75 -3.40
N LEU A 10 4.11 45.05 -3.51
CA LEU A 10 5.24 44.15 -3.47
C LEU A 10 5.39 43.63 -2.03
N SER A 11 5.12 42.35 -1.78
CA SER A 11 5.37 41.76 -0.46
C SER A 11 6.79 41.20 -0.37
N VAL A 12 7.53 41.83 0.53
CA VAL A 12 8.94 41.67 0.90
C VAL A 12 9.20 40.30 1.54
N ALA A 13 10.35 39.70 1.19
CA ALA A 13 10.88 38.49 1.78
C ALA A 13 11.18 38.67 3.28
N LEU A 14 10.73 37.72 4.12
CA LEU A 14 11.17 37.63 5.50
C LEU A 14 12.38 36.70 5.57
N THR A 15 13.58 37.29 5.57
CA THR A 15 14.83 36.59 5.85
C THR A 15 14.95 36.36 7.36
N SER A 16 14.77 35.13 7.82
CA SER A 16 15.19 34.74 9.18
C SER A 16 16.67 34.40 9.17
N SER A 17 17.48 35.40 9.52
CA SER A 17 18.89 35.28 9.85
C SER A 17 19.06 34.77 11.28
N VAL A 18 19.55 33.55 11.46
CA VAL A 18 20.23 33.09 12.68
C VAL A 18 21.36 32.13 12.30
N PHE A 19 22.54 32.68 12.00
CA PHE A 19 23.83 32.15 12.44
C PHE A 19 24.92 33.15 12.02
N THR A 20 25.31 34.01 12.95
CA THR A 20 26.51 34.81 12.83
C THR A 20 27.72 33.95 13.18
N GLY A 21 28.67 33.85 12.26
CA GLY A 21 30.09 33.60 12.55
C GLY A 21 30.43 32.22 13.13
N ILE A 22 30.77 31.29 12.24
CA ILE A 22 31.87 30.37 12.51
C ILE A 22 32.82 30.45 11.31
N ASP A 23 33.97 31.10 11.50
CA ASP A 23 35.11 30.88 10.62
C ASP A 23 35.78 29.59 11.09
N LEU A 24 35.41 28.47 10.46
CA LEU A 24 36.05 27.17 10.63
C LEU A 24 36.91 26.97 9.39
N THR A 25 38.20 27.29 9.51
CA THR A 25 39.20 26.75 8.61
C THR A 25 39.24 25.23 8.82
N VAL A 26 38.46 24.50 8.03
CA VAL A 26 38.56 23.06 7.91
C VAL A 26 39.43 22.78 6.69
N ALA A 27 40.70 22.55 6.96
CA ALA A 27 41.51 21.71 6.10
C ALA A 27 40.93 20.29 6.19
N ASP A 28 40.60 19.71 5.02
CA ASP A 28 40.36 18.28 4.82
C ASP A 28 39.20 17.65 5.63
N ALA A 29 38.00 18.23 5.59
CA ALA A 29 36.78 17.43 5.78
C ALA A 29 36.11 17.24 4.42
N GLU A 30 36.07 15.99 3.95
CA GLU A 30 35.17 15.59 2.88
C GLU A 30 33.74 15.98 3.29
N SER A 31 33.20 17.01 2.62
CA SER A 31 31.85 17.46 2.89
C SER A 31 30.89 16.34 2.47
N TRP A 32 30.28 15.67 3.44
CA TRP A 32 29.10 14.85 3.16
C TRP A 32 27.97 15.79 2.73
N THR A 33 27.87 16.02 1.43
CA THR A 33 26.68 16.61 0.83
C THR A 33 25.69 15.46 0.61
N PRO A 34 24.52 15.43 1.26
CA PRO A 34 23.51 14.45 0.92
C PRO A 34 23.12 14.69 -0.54
N ASN A 35 23.39 13.71 -1.40
CA ASN A 35 23.00 13.75 -2.81
C ASN A 35 21.48 13.72 -2.92
N MET A 36 20.83 14.87 -2.84
CA MET A 36 19.40 15.04 -3.08
C MET A 36 19.04 15.11 -4.58
N THR A 37 20.00 14.81 -5.46
CA THR A 37 19.85 14.79 -6.93
C THR A 37 19.94 13.38 -7.52
N GLY A 38 19.95 12.34 -6.70
CA GLY A 38 19.89 10.97 -7.17
C GLY A 38 18.52 10.69 -7.81
N THR A 39 18.41 10.86 -9.13
CA THR A 39 17.40 10.13 -9.89
C THR A 39 17.52 8.66 -9.50
N PRO A 40 16.45 8.01 -9.00
CA PRO A 40 16.50 6.59 -8.65
C PRO A 40 17.10 5.83 -9.83
N GLN A 41 18.23 5.18 -9.59
CA GLN A 41 18.89 4.37 -10.61
C GLN A 41 18.07 3.09 -10.74
N TYR A 42 17.07 3.10 -11.63
CA TYR A 42 16.39 1.89 -12.04
C TYR A 42 17.38 1.07 -12.85
N MET A 43 17.53 -0.19 -12.46
CA MET A 43 18.39 -1.11 -13.18
C MET A 43 17.78 -1.36 -14.57
N THR A 44 18.53 -1.07 -15.63
CA THR A 44 18.04 -1.11 -17.02
C THR A 44 18.07 -2.50 -17.65
N GLU A 45 18.76 -3.45 -17.02
CA GLU A 45 18.81 -4.84 -17.46
C GLU A 45 17.69 -5.64 -16.80
N GLU A 46 16.90 -6.35 -17.60
CA GLU A 46 15.86 -7.24 -17.08
C GLU A 46 16.51 -8.44 -16.36
N ARG A 47 16.05 -8.75 -15.15
CA ARG A 47 16.44 -9.96 -14.42
C ARG A 47 15.36 -11.02 -14.60
N GLN A 48 15.76 -12.28 -14.68
CA GLN A 48 14.82 -13.38 -14.50
C GLN A 48 14.21 -13.29 -13.10
N MET A 49 12.87 -13.20 -13.03
CA MET A 49 12.10 -13.20 -11.80
C MET A 49 11.07 -14.35 -11.83
N GLU A 50 10.55 -14.70 -10.65
CA GLU A 50 9.46 -15.69 -10.54
C GLU A 50 8.18 -15.14 -11.17
N GLN A 51 7.44 -16.02 -11.86
CA GLN A 51 6.07 -15.70 -12.26
C GLN A 51 5.14 -15.94 -11.08
N LEU A 52 4.70 -14.85 -10.46
CA LEU A 52 3.83 -14.89 -9.28
C LEU A 52 2.37 -14.66 -9.69
N ASP A 53 1.47 -15.33 -8.98
CA ASP A 53 0.06 -14.95 -9.00
C ASP A 53 -0.20 -13.72 -8.12
N ARG A 54 -1.44 -13.23 -8.14
CA ARG A 54 -1.87 -12.09 -7.34
C ARG A 54 -1.63 -12.28 -5.83
N GLY A 55 -1.52 -13.53 -5.36
CA GLY A 55 -1.26 -13.84 -3.96
C GLY A 55 -2.35 -13.33 -3.02
N LEU A 56 -3.59 -13.27 -3.49
CA LEU A 56 -4.71 -12.76 -2.71
C LEU A 56 -4.87 -13.61 -1.46
N ILE A 57 -4.87 -12.93 -0.31
CA ILE A 57 -5.27 -13.50 0.96
C ILE A 57 -6.56 -12.83 1.44
N ALA A 58 -7.40 -13.61 2.11
CA ALA A 58 -8.62 -13.12 2.73
C ALA A 58 -8.66 -13.60 4.18
N VAL A 59 -8.80 -12.66 5.12
CA VAL A 59 -8.81 -12.94 6.56
C VAL A 59 -10.11 -12.42 7.14
N TYR A 60 -10.93 -13.33 7.67
CA TYR A 60 -12.15 -12.96 8.38
C TYR A 60 -11.80 -12.45 9.78
N ARG A 61 -12.30 -11.27 10.12
CA ARG A 61 -12.02 -10.55 11.36
C ARG A 61 -13.32 -10.25 12.09
N THR A 62 -13.38 -10.59 13.36
CA THR A 62 -14.49 -10.24 14.25
C THR A 62 -14.13 -9.03 15.07
N ALA A 63 -15.11 -8.16 15.36
CA ALA A 63 -14.91 -7.08 16.31
C ALA A 63 -14.60 -7.65 17.71
N ASP A 64 -13.49 -7.21 18.30
CA ASP A 64 -13.07 -7.57 19.66
C ASP A 64 -13.00 -6.35 20.59
N GLY A 65 -13.20 -5.15 20.05
CA GLY A 65 -13.16 -3.88 20.79
C GLY A 65 -11.76 -3.46 21.24
N ARG A 66 -10.69 -4.19 20.86
CA ARG A 66 -9.30 -3.89 21.20
C ARG A 66 -8.45 -3.67 19.96
N SER A 67 -8.53 -4.59 19.01
CA SER A 67 -7.69 -4.63 17.80
C SER A 67 -8.51 -4.46 16.52
N VAL A 68 -9.78 -4.87 16.54
CA VAL A 68 -10.70 -4.74 15.42
C VAL A 68 -11.93 -3.99 15.91
N MET A 69 -12.10 -2.79 15.39
CA MET A 69 -13.27 -1.96 15.69
C MET A 69 -14.51 -2.50 14.96
N GLN A 70 -15.72 -2.19 15.45
CA GLN A 70 -16.96 -2.70 14.86
C GLN A 70 -17.11 -2.34 13.38
N GLN A 71 -16.68 -1.14 12.99
CA GLN A 71 -16.70 -0.67 11.59
C GLN A 71 -15.62 -1.32 10.70
N GLU A 72 -14.75 -2.15 11.27
CA GLU A 72 -13.66 -2.84 10.57
C GLU A 72 -13.84 -4.37 10.62
N ALA A 73 -14.87 -4.86 11.30
CA ALA A 73 -15.25 -6.26 11.24
C ALA A 73 -15.70 -6.64 9.83
N GLY A 74 -15.41 -7.86 9.40
CA GLY A 74 -15.64 -8.31 8.03
C GLY A 74 -14.43 -9.09 7.50
N VAL A 75 -14.12 -8.93 6.22
CA VAL A 75 -12.98 -9.61 5.57
C VAL A 75 -11.91 -8.60 5.19
N TYR A 76 -10.70 -8.79 5.71
CA TYR A 76 -9.51 -8.07 5.27
C TYR A 76 -8.86 -8.81 4.09
N LEU A 77 -8.62 -8.09 3.01
CA LEU A 77 -7.98 -8.56 1.79
C LEU A 77 -6.60 -7.91 1.65
N SER A 78 -5.62 -8.67 1.20
CA SER A 78 -4.31 -8.15 0.80
C SER A 78 -3.78 -8.95 -0.38
N TRP A 79 -3.07 -8.28 -1.29
CA TRP A 79 -2.53 -8.89 -2.49
C TRP A 79 -1.21 -8.24 -2.91
N ARG A 80 -0.54 -8.85 -3.89
CA ARG A 80 0.72 -8.37 -4.46
C ARG A 80 0.45 -7.30 -5.52
N LEU A 81 1.27 -6.25 -5.51
CA LEU A 81 1.61 -5.49 -6.71
C LEU A 81 2.72 -6.25 -7.43
N LEU A 82 2.47 -6.68 -8.68
CA LEU A 82 3.44 -7.48 -9.42
C LEU A 82 4.53 -6.58 -10.02
N GLY A 83 5.72 -7.13 -10.24
CA GLY A 83 6.88 -6.37 -10.71
C GLY A 83 6.76 -5.87 -12.15
N ASP A 84 5.80 -6.38 -12.91
CA ASP A 84 5.47 -6.01 -14.29
C ASP A 84 4.28 -5.03 -14.38
N GLU A 85 3.75 -4.58 -13.25
CA GLU A 85 2.67 -3.59 -13.18
C GLU A 85 3.20 -2.17 -13.02
N SER A 86 2.44 -1.20 -13.54
CA SER A 86 2.77 0.22 -13.41
C SER A 86 2.80 0.65 -11.94
N LEU A 87 3.72 1.54 -11.57
CA LEU A 87 3.72 2.19 -10.26
C LEU A 87 2.95 3.52 -10.25
N GLU A 88 2.59 4.05 -11.43
CA GLU A 88 1.97 5.36 -11.58
C GLU A 88 0.44 5.30 -11.62
N ASP A 89 -0.12 4.33 -12.35
CA ASP A 89 -1.56 4.29 -12.67
C ASP A 89 -2.25 3.00 -12.20
N GLN A 90 -1.69 2.33 -11.19
CA GLN A 90 -2.15 1.00 -10.84
C GLN A 90 -3.40 1.00 -9.94
N ALA A 91 -4.52 0.50 -10.48
CA ALA A 91 -5.77 0.26 -9.76
C ALA A 91 -6.26 -1.19 -9.88
N PHE A 92 -7.01 -1.68 -8.90
CA PHE A 92 -7.49 -3.06 -8.83
C PHE A 92 -9.01 -3.14 -8.73
N ASP A 93 -9.61 -4.07 -9.47
CA ASP A 93 -11.02 -4.44 -9.31
C ASP A 93 -11.14 -5.62 -8.34
N ILE A 94 -12.03 -5.48 -7.34
CA ILE A 94 -12.24 -6.46 -6.29
C ILE A 94 -13.60 -7.11 -6.49
N TYR A 95 -13.60 -8.43 -6.61
CA TYR A 95 -14.80 -9.23 -6.81
C TYR A 95 -15.11 -10.06 -5.57
N LYS A 96 -16.38 -10.14 -5.21
CA LYS A 96 -16.95 -11.00 -4.16
C LYS A 96 -18.04 -11.87 -4.80
N ASN A 97 -17.89 -13.19 -4.70
CA ASN A 97 -18.83 -14.17 -5.25
C ASN A 97 -19.17 -13.92 -6.75
N GLY A 98 -18.21 -13.41 -7.51
CA GLY A 98 -18.36 -13.07 -8.93
C GLY A 98 -18.89 -11.67 -9.23
N GLU A 99 -19.30 -10.89 -8.23
CA GLU A 99 -19.74 -9.50 -8.40
C GLU A 99 -18.63 -8.53 -8.01
N LYS A 100 -18.42 -7.48 -8.82
CA LYS A 100 -17.48 -6.42 -8.47
C LYS A 100 -18.04 -5.55 -7.35
N ILE A 101 -17.34 -5.47 -6.23
CA ILE A 101 -17.75 -4.67 -5.06
C ILE A 101 -17.00 -3.36 -4.92
N ALA A 102 -15.80 -3.26 -5.50
CA ALA A 102 -14.97 -2.07 -5.40
C ALA A 102 -13.93 -2.01 -6.52
N THR A 103 -13.44 -0.80 -6.76
CA THR A 103 -12.24 -0.52 -7.56
C THR A 103 -11.35 0.38 -6.70
N THR A 104 -10.07 0.06 -6.55
CA THR A 104 -9.12 0.92 -5.82
C THR A 104 -8.74 2.15 -6.64
N GLY A 105 -8.28 3.21 -5.98
CA GLY A 105 -7.55 4.30 -6.64
C GLY A 105 -6.17 3.86 -7.13
N ALA A 106 -5.56 4.67 -8.01
CA ALA A 106 -4.25 4.41 -8.64
C ALA A 106 -3.06 4.34 -7.66
N HIS A 107 -3.23 4.87 -6.45
CA HIS A 107 -2.20 4.94 -5.41
C HIS A 107 -2.67 4.40 -4.07
N ASP A 108 -3.83 3.73 -4.06
CA ASP A 108 -4.31 3.08 -2.86
C ASP A 108 -3.40 1.89 -2.52
N ALA A 109 -3.36 1.54 -1.24
CA ALA A 109 -2.65 0.36 -0.79
C ALA A 109 -3.24 -0.90 -1.44
N THR A 110 -2.43 -1.96 -1.58
CA THR A 110 -2.86 -3.27 -2.10
C THR A 110 -3.61 -4.09 -1.05
N ASN A 111 -4.59 -3.46 -0.41
CA ASN A 111 -5.46 -4.06 0.58
C ASN A 111 -6.87 -3.47 0.51
N TYR A 112 -7.83 -4.17 1.09
CA TYR A 112 -9.22 -3.73 1.19
C TYR A 112 -9.92 -4.38 2.37
N ILE A 113 -10.87 -3.69 2.99
CA ILE A 113 -11.74 -4.27 4.03
C ILE A 113 -13.17 -4.32 3.49
N ASP A 114 -13.69 -5.52 3.26
CA ASP A 114 -15.12 -5.73 3.04
C ASP A 114 -15.82 -5.89 4.39
N THR A 115 -16.43 -4.82 4.87
CA THR A 115 -17.14 -4.80 6.17
C THR A 115 -18.44 -5.61 6.16
N THR A 116 -18.90 -6.04 4.98
CA THR A 116 -20.06 -6.93 4.80
C THR A 116 -19.64 -8.37 4.50
N GLY A 117 -18.34 -8.63 4.49
CA GLY A 117 -17.77 -9.93 4.18
C GLY A 117 -17.99 -10.95 5.29
N THR A 118 -18.13 -12.20 4.90
CA THR A 118 -18.38 -13.36 5.75
C THR A 118 -17.37 -14.47 5.46
N ILE A 119 -17.27 -15.46 6.36
CA ILE A 119 -16.36 -16.60 6.19
C ILE A 119 -16.65 -17.47 4.95
N ASN A 120 -17.86 -17.37 4.39
CA ASN A 120 -18.30 -18.18 3.25
C ASN A 120 -18.13 -17.48 1.90
N ASP A 121 -17.77 -16.19 1.91
CA ASP A 121 -17.56 -15.43 0.68
C ASP A 121 -16.30 -15.91 -0.05
N LYS A 122 -16.21 -15.58 -1.32
CA LYS A 122 -15.02 -15.82 -2.14
C LYS A 122 -14.61 -14.57 -2.85
N TYR A 123 -13.31 -14.33 -2.91
CA TYR A 123 -12.76 -13.10 -3.46
C TYR A 123 -11.82 -13.37 -4.63
N LYS A 124 -11.84 -12.44 -5.59
CA LYS A 124 -10.79 -12.29 -6.61
C LYS A 124 -10.37 -10.83 -6.67
N VAL A 125 -9.10 -10.61 -7.00
CA VAL A 125 -8.56 -9.28 -7.27
C VAL A 125 -7.81 -9.35 -8.58
N VAL A 126 -8.16 -8.43 -9.48
CA VAL A 126 -7.49 -8.29 -10.78
C VAL A 126 -7.12 -6.84 -11.00
N LYS A 127 -6.29 -6.58 -12.01
CA LYS A 127 -6.06 -5.22 -12.48
C LYS A 127 -7.39 -4.59 -12.92
N ALA A 128 -7.59 -3.31 -12.62
CA ALA A 128 -8.79 -2.60 -12.98
C ALA A 128 -8.98 -2.59 -14.50
N GLY A 129 -10.19 -2.89 -14.95
CA GLY A 129 -10.51 -2.99 -16.37
C GLY A 129 -10.03 -4.28 -17.05
N ALA A 130 -9.61 -5.29 -16.29
CA ALA A 130 -9.35 -6.62 -16.83
C ALA A 130 -10.59 -7.21 -17.52
N SER A 131 -10.35 -8.04 -18.53
CA SER A 131 -11.38 -8.78 -19.26
C SER A 131 -12.08 -9.82 -18.38
N ALA A 132 -13.26 -10.29 -18.81
CA ALA A 132 -13.99 -11.32 -18.09
C ALA A 132 -13.21 -12.64 -18.03
N GLU A 133 -12.43 -12.95 -19.07
CA GLU A 133 -11.57 -14.12 -19.15
C GLU A 133 -10.43 -14.07 -18.12
N GLU A 134 -9.79 -12.92 -17.95
CA GLU A 134 -8.76 -12.70 -16.93
C GLU A 134 -9.33 -12.83 -15.51
N VAL A 135 -10.51 -12.23 -15.27
CA VAL A 135 -11.25 -12.40 -14.01
C VAL A 135 -11.57 -13.87 -13.74
N ALA A 136 -11.99 -14.62 -14.76
CA ALA A 136 -12.30 -16.04 -14.63
C ALA A 136 -11.04 -16.88 -14.32
N ALA A 137 -9.90 -16.53 -14.92
CA ALA A 137 -8.63 -17.25 -14.77
C ALA A 137 -7.94 -16.99 -13.42
N GLU A 138 -8.16 -15.83 -12.80
CA GLU A 138 -7.54 -15.50 -11.51
C GLU A 138 -8.01 -16.43 -10.38
N LYS A 139 -7.13 -16.72 -9.42
CA LYS A 139 -7.43 -17.64 -8.32
C LYS A 139 -8.39 -17.01 -7.31
N GLU A 140 -9.37 -17.78 -6.88
CA GLU A 140 -10.26 -17.40 -5.78
C GLU A 140 -9.59 -17.61 -4.42
N ALA A 141 -9.78 -16.65 -3.52
CA ALA A 141 -9.43 -16.77 -2.11
C ALA A 141 -10.71 -16.87 -1.26
N ALA A 142 -10.78 -17.87 -0.38
CA ALA A 142 -11.79 -17.97 0.66
C ALA A 142 -11.24 -17.41 1.98
N PRO A 143 -12.02 -16.62 2.74
CA PRO A 143 -11.58 -16.10 4.02
C PRO A 143 -11.19 -17.19 5.00
N GLN A 144 -10.09 -16.96 5.70
CA GLN A 144 -9.63 -17.81 6.81
C GLN A 144 -9.62 -17.00 8.10
N THR A 145 -9.74 -17.67 9.25
CA THR A 145 -9.72 -16.98 10.55
C THR A 145 -8.30 -16.71 11.06
N ASN A 146 -7.30 -17.46 10.58
CA ASN A 146 -5.87 -17.28 10.90
C ASN A 146 -4.99 -17.90 9.80
N TYR A 147 -3.87 -17.25 9.44
CA TYR A 147 -2.75 -17.91 8.78
C TYR A 147 -1.76 -18.37 9.86
N THR A 148 -1.82 -19.65 10.23
CA THR A 148 -0.71 -20.31 10.93
C THR A 148 0.13 -21.03 9.87
N ALA A 149 1.46 -21.03 10.03
CA ALA A 149 2.35 -21.87 9.25
C ALA A 149 1.81 -23.32 9.24
N LYS A 150 2.00 -24.06 8.14
CA LYS A 150 1.53 -25.44 8.09
C LYS A 150 2.15 -26.19 9.27
N GLY A 151 1.34 -26.92 10.05
CA GLY A 151 1.78 -27.50 11.32
C GLY A 151 2.96 -28.48 11.20
N ASN A 152 3.25 -28.95 9.99
CA ASN A 152 4.38 -29.80 9.63
C ASN A 152 5.67 -29.04 9.25
N GLU A 153 5.64 -27.71 9.19
CA GLU A 153 6.80 -26.82 8.97
C GLU A 153 7.24 -26.12 10.27
N VAL A 154 6.45 -26.24 11.34
CA VAL A 154 6.81 -25.73 12.67
C VAL A 154 7.44 -26.87 13.46
N GLY A 155 8.76 -27.05 13.34
CA GLY A 155 9.50 -28.02 14.13
C GLY A 155 9.34 -27.73 15.62
N SER A 156 8.56 -28.55 16.34
CA SER A 156 8.41 -28.61 17.81
C SER A 156 8.23 -27.30 18.59
N GLY A 157 8.04 -26.17 17.92
CA GLY A 157 7.73 -24.89 18.55
C GLY A 157 6.22 -24.87 18.78
N ASN A 158 5.81 -24.81 20.03
CA ASN A 158 4.42 -24.59 20.43
C ASN A 158 3.91 -23.24 19.86
N SER A 159 3.52 -23.19 18.59
CA SER A 159 2.64 -22.15 18.10
C SER A 159 1.23 -22.52 18.53
N LEU A 160 0.93 -22.29 19.81
CA LEU A 160 -0.46 -22.25 20.28
C LEU A 160 -1.19 -21.21 19.43
N GLN A 161 -2.44 -21.51 19.04
CA GLN A 161 -3.34 -20.49 18.49
C GLN A 161 -3.28 -19.26 19.40
N ASN A 162 -3.00 -18.09 18.83
CA ASN A 162 -2.95 -16.79 19.51
C ASN A 162 -3.88 -16.72 20.73
N SER A 163 -3.35 -17.07 21.91
CA SER A 163 -4.08 -16.98 23.16
C SER A 163 -3.86 -15.57 23.72
N PHE A 164 -4.60 -14.61 23.19
CA PHE A 164 -4.76 -13.34 23.89
C PHE A 164 -5.86 -13.54 24.93
N THR A 165 -5.44 -13.82 26.17
CA THR A 165 -6.29 -13.65 27.37
C THR A 165 -6.18 -12.19 27.81
#